data_AF-A0A6L6WJY6-F1
#
_entry.id   AF-A0A6L6WJY6-F1
#
_cell.length_a   1.000
_cell.length_b   1.000
_cell.length_c   1.000
_cell.angle_alpha   90.00
_cell.angle_beta   90.00
_cell.angle_gamma   90.00
#
_symmetry.space_group_name_H-M   'P 1'
#
loop_
_entity.id
_entity.type
_entity.pdbx_description
1 polymer ?
#
loop_
_entity_poly.entity_id
_entity_poly.type
_entity_poly.pdbx_seq_one_letter_code
_entity_poly.pdbx_strand_id
1 'polypeptide(L)'
;MFRKLESNMFGTLRTLITGANARAEEQLRDTYSVELIDQKIRESEGSLKAAKLTLASLIQRQRAENRQIETLEARIKDLLSRAKQALDGDREDLAQTAAQAVAEMENELTLRRQTLDRLDRRILQLRQSVATASRRIIDLKQGAMTARATKREQTMQRRLNKHLGGDSPMEEAEALISRVLEQDDPFEQGEILREIDGELGHANISEELADAGFGARNRSSASDVLNRLKTAK
;
A
#
# COMPACT_ATOMS: atom_id res chain seq x y z
N MET A 1 -7.52 -32.99 -43.03
CA MET A 1 -7.15 -32.93 -41.60
C MET A 1 -6.37 -31.67 -41.19
N PHE A 2 -5.96 -30.80 -42.13
CA PHE A 2 -5.10 -29.63 -41.82
C PHE A 2 -5.84 -28.31 -41.48
N ARG A 3 -7.15 -28.20 -41.75
CA ARG A 3 -7.91 -26.94 -41.50
C ARG A 3 -8.37 -26.70 -40.05
N LYS A 4 -8.22 -27.69 -39.16
CA LYS A 4 -8.67 -27.59 -37.76
C LYS A 4 -7.55 -27.17 -36.79
N LEU A 5 -6.28 -27.24 -37.19
CA LEU A 5 -5.13 -26.82 -36.36
C LEU A 5 -4.84 -25.31 -36.45
N GLU A 6 -5.05 -24.68 -37.62
CA GLU A 6 -4.79 -23.23 -37.79
C GLU A 6 -5.79 -22.34 -37.02
N SER A 7 -7.07 -22.75 -36.94
CA SER A 7 -8.09 -22.00 -36.20
C SER A 7 -7.89 -22.04 -34.69
N ASN A 8 -7.29 -23.11 -34.16
CA ASN A 8 -7.00 -23.21 -32.72
C ASN A 8 -5.78 -22.37 -32.35
N MET A 9 -4.71 -22.39 -33.16
CA MET A 9 -3.50 -21.61 -32.86
C MET A 9 -3.74 -20.09 -32.86
N PHE A 10 -4.57 -19.57 -33.78
CA PHE A 10 -4.95 -18.15 -33.78
C PHE A 10 -5.85 -17.77 -32.59
N GLY A 11 -6.75 -18.66 -32.16
CA GLY A 11 -7.56 -18.48 -30.95
C GLY A 11 -6.71 -18.49 -29.68
N THR A 12 -5.77 -19.42 -29.56
CA THR A 12 -4.86 -19.50 -28.42
C THR A 12 -3.90 -18.31 -28.35
N LEU A 13 -3.38 -17.84 -29.49
CA LEU A 13 -2.52 -16.65 -29.55
C LEU A 13 -3.30 -15.37 -29.20
N ARG A 14 -4.55 -15.24 -29.67
CA ARG A 14 -5.45 -14.13 -29.30
C ARG A 14 -5.80 -14.15 -27.82
N THR A 15 -6.12 -15.31 -27.25
CA THR A 15 -6.38 -15.47 -25.81
C THR A 15 -5.13 -15.24 -24.97
N LEU A 16 -3.93 -15.60 -25.45
CA LEU A 16 -2.67 -15.29 -24.77
C LEU A 16 -2.33 -13.81 -24.83
N ILE A 17 -2.59 -13.11 -25.93
CA ILE A 17 -2.38 -11.66 -26.06
C ILE A 17 -3.40 -10.88 -25.23
N THR A 18 -4.69 -11.24 -25.27
CA THR A 18 -5.73 -10.62 -24.42
C THR A 18 -5.53 -10.97 -22.95
N GLY A 19 -5.12 -12.19 -22.63
CA GLY A 19 -4.79 -12.63 -21.28
C GLY A 19 -3.46 -12.09 -20.77
N ALA A 20 -2.49 -11.77 -21.63
CA ALA A 20 -1.25 -11.09 -21.27
C ALA A 20 -1.48 -9.58 -21.09
N ASN A 21 -2.36 -8.95 -21.88
CA ASN A 21 -2.76 -7.56 -21.66
C ASN A 21 -3.60 -7.41 -20.39
N ALA A 22 -4.53 -8.32 -20.10
CA ALA A 22 -5.27 -8.33 -18.84
C ALA A 22 -4.34 -8.55 -17.63
N ARG A 23 -3.38 -9.49 -17.72
CA ARG A 23 -2.37 -9.71 -16.67
C ARG A 23 -1.38 -8.56 -16.55
N ALA A 24 -1.01 -7.89 -17.64
CA ALA A 24 -0.16 -6.70 -17.63
C ALA A 24 -0.91 -5.49 -17.06
N GLU A 25 -2.20 -5.32 -17.38
CA GLU A 25 -3.06 -4.26 -16.83
C GLU A 25 -3.39 -4.52 -15.35
N GLU A 26 -3.55 -5.77 -14.94
CA GLU A 26 -3.72 -6.23 -13.55
C GLU A 26 -2.41 -6.18 -12.74
N GLN A 27 -1.25 -6.40 -13.36
CA GLN A 27 0.06 -6.13 -12.75
C GLN A 27 0.40 -4.65 -12.68
N LEU A 28 0.00 -3.83 -13.66
CA LEU A 28 0.16 -2.38 -13.66
C LEU A 28 -0.76 -1.72 -12.62
N ARG A 29 -2.08 -1.97 -12.71
CA ARG A 29 -2.87 -2.55 -11.60
C ARG A 29 -2.25 -2.52 -10.21
N ASP A 30 -1.75 -3.68 -9.80
CA ASP A 30 -1.15 -3.95 -8.50
C ASP A 30 0.12 -3.14 -8.21
N THR A 31 0.86 -2.76 -9.24
CA THR A 31 2.06 -1.94 -9.10
C THR A 31 1.74 -0.48 -8.76
N TYR A 32 0.63 0.07 -9.26
CA TYR A 32 0.21 1.46 -9.04
C TYR A 32 -1.09 1.61 -8.24
N SER A 33 -1.73 0.53 -7.80
CA SER A 33 -3.05 0.57 -7.16
C SER A 33 -3.06 1.34 -5.85
N VAL A 34 -1.98 1.31 -5.07
CA VAL A 34 -1.83 2.16 -3.87
C VAL A 34 -1.79 3.65 -4.24
N GLU A 35 -1.02 4.03 -5.26
CA GLU A 35 -0.90 5.42 -5.69
C GLU A 35 -2.21 5.95 -6.28
N LEU A 36 -2.92 5.10 -7.04
CA LEU A 36 -4.24 5.41 -7.57
C LEU A 36 -5.28 5.57 -6.44
N ILE A 37 -5.25 4.72 -5.41
CA ILE A 37 -6.10 4.86 -4.22
C ILE A 37 -5.80 6.20 -3.52
N ASP A 38 -4.52 6.55 -3.36
CA ASP A 38 -4.12 7.82 -2.73
C ASP A 38 -4.57 9.03 -3.54
N GLN A 39 -4.49 8.98 -4.87
CA GLN A 39 -5.03 10.02 -5.74
C GLN A 39 -6.55 10.13 -5.56
N LYS A 40 -7.29 9.02 -5.58
CA LYS A 40 -8.75 9.03 -5.43
C LYS A 40 -9.19 9.52 -4.04
N ILE A 41 -8.41 9.25 -3.00
CA ILE A 41 -8.63 9.81 -1.66
C ILE A 41 -8.48 11.34 -1.72
N ARG A 42 -7.39 11.87 -2.30
CA ARG A 42 -7.18 13.33 -2.41
C ARG A 42 -8.27 14.03 -3.21
N GLU A 43 -8.67 13.45 -4.34
CA GLU A 43 -9.80 13.96 -5.15
C GLU A 43 -11.09 14.00 -4.33
N SER A 44 -11.39 12.90 -3.62
CA SER A 44 -12.60 12.79 -2.78
C SER A 44 -12.59 13.78 -1.61
N GLU A 45 -11.43 14.03 -0.99
CA GLU A 45 -11.27 15.05 0.04
C GLU A 45 -11.52 16.46 -0.48
N GLY A 46 -11.03 16.77 -1.69
CA GLY A 46 -11.32 18.01 -2.40
C GLY A 46 -12.82 18.21 -2.62
N SER A 47 -13.50 17.19 -3.16
CA SER A 47 -14.95 17.21 -3.34
C SER A 47 -15.72 17.33 -2.02
N LEU A 48 -15.27 16.64 -0.96
CA LEU A 48 -15.88 16.75 0.38
C LEU A 48 -15.73 18.16 0.95
N LYS A 49 -14.57 18.81 0.76
CA LYS A 49 -14.34 20.19 1.18
C LYS A 49 -15.29 21.15 0.45
N ALA A 50 -15.43 21.00 -0.86
CA ALA A 50 -16.37 21.80 -1.65
C ALA A 50 -17.81 21.61 -1.18
N ALA A 51 -18.24 20.37 -0.95
CA ALA A 51 -19.58 20.06 -0.45
C ALA A 51 -19.85 20.69 0.94
N LYS A 52 -18.87 20.69 1.84
CA LYS A 52 -18.97 21.36 3.15
C LYS A 52 -19.12 22.89 3.00
N LEU A 53 -18.40 23.51 2.08
CA LEU A 53 -18.54 24.95 1.80
C LEU A 53 -19.92 25.28 1.22
N THR A 54 -20.42 24.47 0.28
CA THR A 54 -21.79 24.61 -0.24
C THR A 54 -22.83 24.48 0.87
N LEU A 55 -22.67 23.50 1.77
CA LEU A 55 -23.55 23.31 2.92
C LEU A 55 -23.54 24.54 3.85
N ALA A 56 -22.36 25.09 4.14
CA ALA A 56 -22.24 26.30 4.96
C ALA A 56 -22.96 27.49 4.31
N SER A 57 -22.82 27.67 2.99
CA SER A 57 -23.53 28.71 2.24
C SER A 57 -25.06 28.54 2.31
N LEU A 58 -25.56 27.31 2.18
CA LEU A 58 -27.00 27.03 2.31
C LEU A 58 -27.52 27.34 3.72
N ILE A 59 -26.78 26.95 4.76
CA ILE A 59 -27.14 27.26 6.16
C ILE A 59 -27.14 28.78 6.39
N GLN A 60 -26.19 29.51 5.81
CA GLN A 60 -26.17 30.97 5.91
C GLN A 60 -27.40 31.59 5.24
N ARG A 61 -27.78 31.12 4.05
CA ARG A 61 -29.00 31.58 3.36
C ARG A 61 -30.26 31.26 4.15
N GLN A 62 -30.37 30.06 4.71
CA GLN A 62 -31.48 29.66 5.59
C GLN A 62 -31.61 30.60 6.79
N ARG A 63 -30.50 30.91 7.47
CA ARG A 63 -30.50 31.85 8.59
C ARG A 63 -30.90 33.27 8.17
N ALA A 64 -30.50 33.71 6.97
CA ALA A 64 -30.92 34.99 6.44
C ALA A 64 -32.43 35.04 6.17
N GLU A 65 -32.99 34.00 5.54
CA GLU A 65 -34.44 33.90 5.31
C GLU A 65 -35.24 33.87 6.61
N ASN A 66 -34.77 33.14 7.63
CA ASN A 66 -35.42 33.14 8.95
C ASN A 66 -35.48 34.54 9.56
N ARG A 67 -34.39 35.33 9.49
CA ARG A 67 -34.41 36.71 10.00
C ARG A 67 -35.38 37.60 9.22
N GLN A 68 -35.50 37.40 7.91
CA GLN A 68 -36.47 38.14 7.08
C GLN A 68 -37.90 37.78 7.46
N ILE A 69 -38.18 36.49 7.69
CA ILE A 69 -39.46 35.98 8.19
C ILE A 69 -39.79 36.63 9.55
N GLU A 70 -38.87 36.57 10.52
CA GLU A 70 -39.05 37.17 11.86
C GLU A 70 -39.34 38.68 11.78
N THR A 71 -38.63 39.38 10.89
CA THR A 71 -38.82 40.82 10.68
C THR A 71 -40.20 41.13 10.09
N LEU A 72 -40.65 40.34 9.10
CA LEU A 72 -41.98 40.50 8.51
C LEU A 72 -43.09 40.18 9.51
N GLU A 73 -42.95 39.10 10.28
CA GLU A 73 -43.92 38.73 11.32
C GLU A 73 -44.07 39.83 12.38
N ALA A 74 -42.95 40.43 12.81
CA ALA A 74 -42.97 41.56 13.73
C ALA A 74 -43.69 42.78 13.14
N ARG A 75 -43.43 43.11 11.87
CA ARG A 75 -44.09 44.21 11.17
C ARG A 75 -45.60 43.98 10.96
N ILE A 76 -45.99 42.76 10.59
CA ILE A 76 -47.40 42.36 10.47
C ILE A 76 -48.10 42.55 11.81
N LYS A 77 -47.50 42.06 12.91
CA LYS A 77 -48.06 42.18 14.25
C LYS A 77 -48.23 43.63 14.69
N ASP A 78 -47.22 44.48 14.47
CA ASP A 78 -47.30 45.92 14.77
C ASP A 78 -48.40 46.60 13.96
N LEU A 79 -48.46 46.34 12.65
CA LEU A 79 -49.45 46.96 11.78
C LEU A 79 -50.88 46.50 12.10
N LEU A 80 -51.09 45.23 12.44
CA LEU A 80 -52.37 44.72 12.93
C LEU A 80 -52.81 45.40 14.23
N SER A 81 -51.88 45.64 15.16
CA SER A 81 -52.18 46.38 16.40
C SER A 81 -52.63 47.82 16.11
N ARG A 82 -51.96 48.49 15.16
CA ARG A 82 -52.33 49.86 14.74
C ARG A 82 -53.64 49.90 13.97
N ALA A 83 -53.89 48.91 13.10
CA ALA A 83 -55.16 48.78 12.39
C ALA A 83 -56.33 48.64 13.36
N LYS A 84 -56.16 47.86 14.43
CA LYS A 84 -57.16 47.73 15.49
C LYS A 84 -57.42 49.06 16.21
N GLN A 85 -56.37 49.81 16.55
CA GLN A 85 -56.52 51.14 17.15
C GLN A 85 -57.22 52.14 16.22
N ALA A 86 -56.99 52.04 14.91
CA ALA A 86 -57.70 52.85 13.92
C ALA A 86 -59.20 52.52 13.87
N LEU A 87 -59.56 51.23 13.92
CA LEU A 87 -60.96 50.80 14.03
C LEU A 87 -61.61 51.29 15.33
N ASP A 88 -60.93 51.15 16.47
CA ASP A 88 -61.41 51.64 17.77
C ASP A 88 -61.61 53.17 17.80
N GLY A 89 -60.94 53.90 16.90
CA GLY A 89 -61.05 55.34 16.71
C GLY A 89 -61.92 55.76 15.51
N ASP A 90 -62.76 54.87 14.98
CA ASP A 90 -63.66 55.09 13.82
C ASP A 90 -62.93 55.57 12.54
N ARG A 91 -61.63 55.27 12.41
CA ARG A 91 -60.80 55.55 11.23
C ARG A 91 -60.70 54.32 10.33
N GLU A 92 -61.86 53.92 9.78
CA GLU A 92 -61.96 52.78 8.86
C GLU A 92 -61.06 52.94 7.62
N ASP A 93 -60.86 54.17 7.14
CA ASP A 93 -59.96 54.51 6.03
C ASP A 93 -58.51 54.03 6.28
N LEU A 94 -58.01 54.31 7.49
CA LEU A 94 -56.66 53.91 7.91
C LEU A 94 -56.58 52.41 8.18
N ALA A 95 -57.63 51.84 8.77
CA ALA A 95 -57.71 50.40 9.02
C ALA A 95 -57.71 49.59 7.71
N GLN A 96 -58.46 50.03 6.70
CA GLN A 96 -58.49 49.39 5.39
C GLN A 96 -57.13 49.46 4.69
N THR A 97 -56.46 50.61 4.76
CA THR A 97 -55.10 50.78 4.22
C THR A 97 -54.10 49.85 4.92
N ALA A 98 -54.18 49.75 6.25
CA ALA A 98 -53.35 48.84 7.02
C ALA A 98 -53.62 47.37 6.69
N ALA A 99 -54.88 46.98 6.52
CA ALA A 99 -55.27 45.62 6.13
C ALA A 99 -54.71 45.23 4.76
N GLN A 100 -54.77 46.15 3.78
CA GLN A 100 -54.19 45.92 2.46
C GLN A 100 -52.67 45.67 2.54
N ALA A 101 -51.94 46.49 3.30
CA ALA A 101 -50.51 46.31 3.51
C ALA A 101 -50.17 45.02 4.28
N VAL A 102 -51.01 44.60 5.25
CA VAL A 102 -50.85 43.31 5.92
C VAL A 102 -51.03 42.15 4.94
N ALA A 103 -52.06 42.19 4.08
CA ALA A 103 -52.30 41.15 3.09
C ALA A 103 -51.11 40.97 2.14
N GLU A 104 -50.48 42.07 1.71
CA GLU A 104 -49.25 42.03 0.90
C GLU A 104 -48.08 41.39 1.65
N MET A 105 -47.87 41.75 2.92
CA MET A 105 -46.81 41.17 3.75
C MET A 105 -47.05 39.68 4.06
N GLU A 106 -48.29 39.25 4.25
CA GLU A 106 -48.65 37.84 4.48
C GLU A 106 -48.41 36.97 3.24
N ASN A 107 -48.68 37.52 2.04
CA ASN A 107 -48.33 36.88 0.78
C ASN A 107 -46.80 36.72 0.65
N GLU A 108 -46.02 37.76 0.97
CA GLU A 108 -44.56 37.68 0.98
C GLU A 108 -44.06 36.64 2.00
N LEU A 109 -44.62 36.65 3.22
CA LEU A 109 -44.29 35.71 4.28
C LEU A 109 -44.49 34.26 3.84
N THR A 110 -45.59 33.99 3.12
CA THR A 110 -45.88 32.67 2.57
C THR A 110 -44.80 32.22 1.58
N LEU A 111 -44.39 33.08 0.66
CA LEU A 111 -43.33 32.78 -0.31
C LEU A 111 -41.97 32.55 0.37
N ARG A 112 -41.65 33.32 1.40
CA ARG A 112 -40.41 33.14 2.18
C ARG A 112 -40.40 31.84 2.96
N ARG A 113 -41.49 31.49 3.62
CA ARG A 113 -41.62 30.19 4.32
C ARG A 113 -41.47 29.02 3.36
N GLN A 114 -42.05 29.08 2.15
CA GLN A 114 -41.82 28.07 1.12
C GLN A 114 -40.34 27.99 0.69
N THR A 115 -39.65 29.12 0.63
CA THR A 115 -38.22 29.17 0.32
C THR A 115 -37.38 28.55 1.43
N LEU A 116 -37.70 28.85 2.69
CA LEU A 116 -37.08 28.25 3.87
C LEU A 116 -37.23 26.73 3.87
N ASP A 117 -38.45 26.22 3.65
CA ASP A 117 -38.72 24.77 3.57
C ASP A 117 -37.86 24.07 2.51
N ARG A 118 -37.68 24.72 1.35
CA ARG A 118 -36.81 24.18 0.28
C ARG A 118 -35.34 24.19 0.69
N LEU A 119 -34.88 25.22 1.40
CA LEU A 119 -33.51 25.27 1.93
C LEU A 119 -33.29 24.19 2.98
N ASP A 120 -34.23 23.97 3.89
CA ASP A 120 -34.14 22.97 4.95
C ASP A 120 -34.01 21.55 4.40
N ARG A 121 -34.84 21.20 3.40
CA ARG A 121 -34.75 19.89 2.73
C ARG A 121 -33.39 19.70 2.06
N ARG A 122 -32.87 20.73 1.36
CA ARG A 122 -31.56 20.68 0.70
C ARG A 122 -30.41 20.56 1.71
N ILE A 123 -30.48 21.29 2.82
CA ILE A 123 -29.50 21.23 3.91
C ILE A 123 -29.46 19.83 4.52
N LEU A 124 -30.64 19.24 4.80
CA LEU A 124 -30.74 17.90 5.36
C LEU A 124 -30.11 16.85 4.43
N GLN A 125 -30.46 16.87 3.14
CA GLN A 125 -29.91 15.97 2.13
C GLN A 125 -28.38 16.13 2.03
N LEU A 126 -27.88 17.37 1.93
CA LEU A 126 -26.45 17.60 1.78
C LEU A 126 -25.66 17.22 3.03
N ARG A 127 -26.22 17.40 4.25
CA ARG A 127 -25.62 16.90 5.50
C ARG A 127 -25.43 15.39 5.47
N GLN A 128 -26.44 14.64 5.04
CA GLN A 128 -26.36 13.18 4.95
C GLN A 128 -25.31 12.73 3.93
N SER A 129 -25.28 13.37 2.75
CA SER A 129 -24.27 13.10 1.72
C SER A 129 -22.85 13.40 2.20
N VAL A 130 -22.64 14.55 2.88
CA VAL A 130 -21.35 14.93 3.47
C VAL A 130 -20.90 13.92 4.53
N ALA A 131 -21.80 13.48 5.40
CA ALA A 131 -21.48 12.48 6.43
C ALA A 131 -21.10 11.13 5.81
N THR A 132 -21.86 10.68 4.81
CA THR A 132 -21.61 9.43 4.08
C THR A 132 -20.26 9.47 3.36
N ALA A 133 -19.99 10.55 2.61
CA ALA A 133 -18.71 10.74 1.92
C ALA A 133 -17.53 10.80 2.91
N SER A 134 -17.71 11.47 4.06
CA SER A 134 -16.67 11.54 5.09
C SER A 134 -16.33 10.17 5.67
N ARG A 135 -17.33 9.32 5.96
CA ARG A 135 -17.11 7.94 6.42
C ARG A 135 -16.38 7.12 5.36
N ARG A 136 -16.85 7.20 4.11
CA ARG A 136 -16.22 6.47 3.00
C ARG A 136 -14.76 6.84 2.78
N ILE A 137 -14.39 8.12 2.93
CA ILE A 137 -13.00 8.56 2.83
C ILE A 137 -12.15 7.99 3.97
N ILE A 138 -12.69 7.88 5.19
CA ILE A 138 -12.00 7.23 6.31
C ILE A 138 -11.74 5.76 5.99
N ASP A 139 -12.76 5.04 5.51
CA ASP A 139 -12.63 3.63 5.12
C ASP A 139 -11.59 3.43 4.02
N LEU A 140 -11.59 4.31 3.00
CA LEU A 140 -10.60 4.28 1.92
C LEU A 140 -9.18 4.52 2.44
N LYS A 141 -8.99 5.45 3.36
CA LYS A 141 -7.68 5.69 3.99
C LYS A 141 -7.19 4.48 4.78
N GLN A 142 -8.06 3.85 5.55
CA GLN A 142 -7.72 2.63 6.29
C GLN A 142 -7.38 1.48 5.32
N GLY A 143 -8.21 1.28 4.29
CA GLY A 143 -7.94 0.29 3.25
C GLY A 143 -6.61 0.54 2.51
N ALA A 144 -6.28 1.80 2.22
CA ALA A 144 -5.01 2.19 1.63
C ALA A 144 -3.82 1.86 2.54
N MET A 145 -3.94 2.09 3.85
CA MET A 145 -2.90 1.73 4.83
C MET A 145 -2.68 0.22 4.86
N THR A 146 -3.74 -0.59 4.91
CA THR A 146 -3.65 -2.05 4.87
C THR A 146 -3.01 -2.53 3.57
N ALA A 147 -3.45 -2.01 2.43
CA ALA A 147 -2.88 -2.34 1.12
C ALA A 147 -1.37 -2.03 1.04
N ARG A 148 -0.92 -0.90 1.61
CA ARG A 148 0.50 -0.56 1.73
C ARG A 148 1.26 -1.57 2.59
N ALA A 149 0.71 -1.94 3.73
CA ALA A 149 1.34 -2.91 4.64
C ALA A 149 1.52 -4.26 3.95
N THR A 150 0.46 -4.80 3.33
CA THR A 150 0.49 -6.06 2.59
C THR A 150 1.47 -6.02 1.41
N LYS A 151 1.51 -4.91 0.65
CA LYS A 151 2.47 -4.76 -0.46
C LYS A 151 3.91 -4.74 0.03
N ARG A 152 4.19 -4.10 1.17
CA ARG A 152 5.54 -4.11 1.79
C ARG A 152 5.91 -5.52 2.24
N GLU A 153 5.01 -6.23 2.89
CA GLU A 153 5.21 -7.63 3.30
C GLU A 153 5.51 -8.54 2.11
N GLN A 154 4.70 -8.49 1.05
CA GLN A 154 4.93 -9.26 -0.18
C GLN A 154 6.27 -8.91 -0.82
N THR A 155 6.66 -7.63 -0.82
CA THR A 155 7.97 -7.21 -1.34
C THR A 155 9.11 -7.78 -0.50
N MET A 156 8.98 -7.79 0.83
CA MET A 156 9.98 -8.40 1.73
C MET A 156 10.05 -9.92 1.54
N GLN A 157 8.92 -10.62 1.47
CA GLN A 157 8.86 -12.06 1.21
C GLN A 157 9.50 -12.42 -0.13
N ARG A 158 9.21 -11.64 -1.19
CA ARG A 158 9.86 -11.84 -2.51
C ARG A 158 11.37 -11.63 -2.45
N ARG A 159 11.86 -10.64 -1.69
CA ARG A 159 13.30 -10.44 -1.46
C ARG A 159 13.91 -11.61 -0.68
N LEU A 160 13.28 -12.04 0.41
CA LEU A 160 13.73 -13.15 1.23
C LEU A 160 13.76 -14.47 0.43
N ASN A 161 12.70 -14.78 -0.31
CA ASN A 161 12.64 -15.95 -1.18
C ASN A 161 13.65 -15.88 -2.33
N LYS A 162 13.98 -14.68 -2.83
CA LYS A 162 15.08 -14.51 -3.79
C LYS A 162 16.45 -14.82 -3.17
N HIS A 163 16.62 -14.59 -1.87
CA HIS A 163 17.83 -14.96 -1.12
C HIS A 163 17.83 -16.43 -0.64
N LEU A 164 16.69 -17.11 -0.63
CA LEU A 164 16.55 -18.54 -0.28
C LEU A 164 16.49 -19.47 -1.51
N GLY A 165 16.18 -18.93 -2.70
CA GLY A 165 15.99 -19.68 -3.95
C GLY A 165 17.04 -19.43 -5.02
N GLY A 166 18.12 -18.72 -4.68
CA GLY A 166 19.40 -18.75 -5.38
C GLY A 166 20.47 -19.02 -4.33
N ASP A 167 21.52 -19.76 -4.71
CA ASP A 167 22.59 -20.26 -3.83
C ASP A 167 22.79 -19.32 -2.64
N SER A 168 22.55 -19.83 -1.43
CA SER A 168 22.66 -19.04 -0.22
C SER A 168 24.04 -18.36 -0.19
N PRO A 169 24.21 -17.20 0.46
CA PRO A 169 25.54 -16.62 0.67
C PRO A 169 26.54 -17.62 1.30
N MET A 170 26.01 -18.66 1.94
CA MET A 170 26.75 -19.77 2.49
C MET A 170 27.15 -20.81 1.44
N GLU A 171 26.29 -21.16 0.47
CA GLU A 171 26.64 -21.97 -0.70
C GLU A 171 27.58 -21.22 -1.66
N GLU A 172 27.39 -19.92 -1.83
CA GLU A 172 28.29 -19.06 -2.60
C GLU A 172 29.67 -18.97 -1.91
N ALA A 173 29.70 -18.93 -0.57
CA ALA A 173 30.93 -19.03 0.22
C ALA A 173 31.55 -20.43 0.18
N GLU A 174 30.76 -21.51 0.23
CA GLU A 174 31.24 -22.89 0.09
C GLU A 174 31.78 -23.17 -1.31
N ALA A 175 31.16 -22.62 -2.35
CA ALA A 175 31.64 -22.69 -3.73
C ALA A 175 32.92 -21.87 -3.93
N LEU A 176 33.03 -20.70 -3.28
CA LEU A 176 34.27 -19.91 -3.28
C LEU A 176 35.40 -20.62 -2.50
N ILE A 177 35.10 -21.22 -1.35
CA ILE A 177 36.06 -22.02 -0.56
C ILE A 177 36.51 -23.25 -1.36
N SER A 178 35.57 -23.97 -1.99
CA SER A 178 35.88 -25.12 -2.84
C SER A 178 36.74 -24.71 -4.04
N ARG A 179 36.44 -23.57 -4.67
CA ARG A 179 37.24 -23.05 -5.80
C ARG A 179 38.64 -22.59 -5.39
N VAL A 180 38.82 -22.11 -4.15
CA VAL A 180 40.15 -21.78 -3.58
C VAL A 180 40.91 -23.04 -3.17
N LEU A 181 40.22 -24.10 -2.73
CA LEU A 181 40.81 -25.41 -2.39
C LEU A 181 41.12 -26.27 -3.64
N GLU A 182 40.36 -26.10 -4.72
CA GLU A 182 40.59 -26.71 -6.05
C GLU A 182 41.59 -25.90 -6.88
N GLN A 183 41.98 -24.70 -6.44
CA GLN A 183 43.12 -24.00 -7.00
C GLN A 183 44.38 -24.65 -6.44
N ASP A 184 44.97 -25.55 -7.22
CA ASP A 184 46.22 -26.26 -6.90
C ASP A 184 47.24 -25.33 -6.23
N ASP A 185 47.80 -25.79 -5.12
CA ASP A 185 48.92 -25.14 -4.45
C ASP A 185 50.09 -25.01 -5.47
N PRO A 186 50.58 -23.79 -5.76
CA PRO A 186 51.73 -23.58 -6.65
C PRO A 186 53.00 -24.32 -6.19
N PHE A 187 53.02 -24.87 -4.98
CA PHE A 187 54.14 -25.62 -4.44
C PHE A 187 54.16 -27.13 -4.74
N GLU A 188 53.04 -27.77 -5.15
CA GLU A 188 53.06 -29.21 -5.46
C GLU A 188 53.42 -29.56 -6.92
N GLN A 189 53.30 -28.61 -7.87
CA GLN A 189 53.78 -28.82 -9.25
C GLN A 189 55.32 -28.78 -9.38
N GLY A 190 56.04 -28.25 -8.38
CA GLY A 190 57.50 -28.14 -8.41
C GLY A 190 58.27 -29.40 -7.99
N GLU A 191 57.61 -30.38 -7.38
CA GLU A 191 58.22 -31.64 -6.93
C GLU A 191 57.97 -32.79 -7.93
N ILE A 192 56.82 -32.80 -8.62
CA ILE A 192 56.49 -33.82 -9.64
C ILE A 192 57.32 -33.64 -10.92
N LEU A 193 57.69 -32.40 -11.28
CA LEU A 193 58.62 -32.12 -12.39
C LEU A 193 60.09 -32.42 -12.06
N ARG A 194 60.46 -32.52 -10.78
CA ARG A 194 61.80 -32.98 -10.35
C ARG A 194 61.91 -34.50 -10.32
N GLU A 195 60.79 -35.21 -10.22
CA GLU A 195 60.72 -36.68 -10.28
C GLU A 195 60.82 -37.21 -11.72
N ILE A 196 60.45 -36.42 -12.74
CA ILE A 196 60.42 -36.84 -14.15
C ILE A 196 61.75 -36.57 -14.90
N ASP A 197 62.60 -35.65 -14.44
CA ASP A 197 63.92 -35.38 -15.04
C ASP A 197 65.09 -36.18 -14.41
N GLY A 198 64.80 -37.06 -13.44
CA GLY A 198 65.81 -37.85 -12.70
C GLY A 198 66.11 -39.25 -13.25
N GLU A 199 65.32 -39.79 -14.18
CA GLU A 199 65.43 -41.19 -14.64
C GLU A 199 66.08 -41.35 -16.02
N LEU A 200 67.34 -40.92 -16.18
CA LEU A 200 68.24 -41.43 -17.23
C LEU A 200 69.72 -41.31 -16.79
N GLY A 201 70.31 -42.40 -16.28
CA GLY A 201 71.76 -42.50 -16.12
C GLY A 201 72.24 -43.48 -15.03
N HIS A 202 72.55 -44.71 -15.44
CA HIS A 202 73.08 -45.81 -14.63
C HIS A 202 74.32 -45.49 -13.76
N ALA A 203 74.39 -46.06 -12.55
CA ALA A 203 75.52 -46.91 -12.12
C ALA A 203 75.27 -47.58 -10.75
N ASN A 204 75.60 -48.87 -10.71
CA ASN A 204 75.66 -49.77 -9.55
C ASN A 204 76.29 -49.16 -8.29
N ILE A 205 75.76 -49.52 -7.11
CA ILE A 205 76.46 -49.96 -5.88
C ILE A 205 75.38 -50.24 -4.82
N SER A 206 74.83 -51.45 -4.80
CA SER A 206 73.94 -51.92 -3.72
C SER A 206 74.10 -53.42 -3.41
N GLU A 207 75.15 -54.06 -3.96
CA GLU A 207 75.68 -55.35 -3.48
C GLU A 207 76.79 -55.15 -2.41
N GLU A 208 77.14 -53.92 -2.04
CA GLU A 208 78.31 -53.63 -1.19
C GLU A 208 77.99 -52.98 0.18
N LEU A 209 76.70 -52.79 0.52
CA LEU A 209 76.29 -52.18 1.80
C LEU A 209 75.37 -53.06 2.66
N ALA A 210 75.10 -54.29 2.22
CA ALA A 210 74.43 -55.31 3.03
C ALA A 210 75.38 -56.02 4.02
N ASP A 211 76.70 -55.93 3.81
CA ASP A 211 77.74 -56.60 4.62
C ASP A 211 78.36 -55.73 5.73
N ALA A 212 77.97 -54.46 5.87
CA ALA A 212 78.67 -53.53 6.76
C ALA A 212 78.04 -53.30 8.15
N GLY A 213 76.83 -53.81 8.45
CA GLY A 213 76.38 -53.92 9.84
C GLY A 213 76.45 -52.65 10.73
N PHE A 214 76.00 -51.50 10.23
CA PHE A 214 75.84 -50.26 11.02
C PHE A 214 74.37 -49.79 10.91
N GLY A 215 73.57 -49.44 11.93
CA GLY A 215 73.70 -49.25 13.38
C GLY A 215 72.39 -48.62 13.90
N ALA A 216 71.98 -48.93 15.14
CA ALA A 216 70.69 -48.62 15.79
C ALA A 216 70.66 -47.21 16.48
N ARG A 217 69.62 -46.64 17.13
CA ARG A 217 68.41 -47.07 17.87
C ARG A 217 67.43 -45.89 18.01
N ASN A 218 66.13 -46.15 18.19
CA ASN A 218 65.33 -45.71 19.36
C ASN A 218 63.95 -46.39 19.31
N ARG A 219 63.82 -47.57 19.95
CA ARG A 219 63.21 -47.77 21.29
C ARG A 219 61.72 -47.39 21.34
N SER A 220 60.88 -48.40 21.18
CA SER A 220 59.61 -48.50 21.91
C SER A 220 59.87 -49.03 23.33
N SER A 221 58.97 -48.80 24.30
CA SER A 221 58.34 -49.88 25.10
C SER A 221 57.68 -49.46 26.43
N ALA A 222 56.55 -50.12 26.69
CA ALA A 222 55.97 -50.59 27.96
C ALA A 222 55.43 -49.63 29.03
N SER A 223 55.88 -48.38 29.16
CA SER A 223 55.34 -47.48 30.21
C SER A 223 54.09 -46.70 29.78
N ASP A 224 54.00 -46.33 28.50
CA ASP A 224 52.96 -45.37 28.08
C ASP A 224 51.63 -46.05 27.70
N VAL A 225 51.69 -47.36 27.43
CA VAL A 225 50.53 -48.23 27.17
C VAL A 225 49.76 -48.54 28.46
N LEU A 226 50.37 -48.48 29.64
CA LEU A 226 49.70 -48.85 30.90
C LEU A 226 48.97 -47.68 31.59
N ASN A 227 49.39 -46.44 31.35
CA ASN A 227 48.86 -45.26 32.06
C ASN A 227 47.57 -44.69 31.46
N ARG A 228 47.26 -44.94 30.17
CA ARG A 228 46.00 -44.46 29.58
C ARG A 228 44.79 -45.37 29.86
N LEU A 229 45.00 -46.63 30.22
CA LEU A 229 43.92 -47.61 30.42
C LEU A 229 43.37 -47.69 31.87
N LYS A 230 43.86 -46.87 32.82
CA LYS A 230 43.49 -47.03 34.26
C LYS A 230 42.87 -45.81 34.97
N THR A 231 42.62 -44.68 34.31
CA THR A 231 42.14 -43.46 35.02
C THR A 231 41.04 -42.63 34.35
N ALA A 232 40.27 -43.15 33.39
CA ALA A 232 39.07 -42.45 32.94
C ALA A 232 37.93 -43.42 32.55
N LYS A 233 37.32 -43.96 33.59
CA LYS A 233 35.97 -44.55 33.73
C LYS A 233 35.50 -45.62 32.75
#